data_AF-A0A8J6PJ26-F1
#
_entry.id   AF-A0A8J6PJ26-F1
#
_cell.length_a   1.000
_cell.length_b   1.000
_cell.length_c   1.000
_cell.angle_alpha   90.00
_cell.angle_beta   90.00
_cell.angle_gamma   90.00
#
_symmetry.space_group_name_H-M   'P 1'
#
loop_
_entity.id
_entity.type
_entity.pdbx_description
1 polymer ?
#
loop_
_entity_poly.entity_id
_entity_poly.type
_entity_poly.pdbx_seq_one_letter_code
_entity_poly.pdbx_strand_id
1 'polypeptide(L)'
;MSPTDEQLRTALATDPIAAVARLADSGMFAEYVVYERPGEWIFAGDALGSVALDTDRLCITWRGETRTNSWTGRPAEVIGAALEELRTLEPDAGYYGAYGWLAFESCAYGLGLREQLDGRTPLAHLIVPRIEVRIDESGARLHGGTPSEQDAILRLIAEPQDADVRTEAPLDIY
;
A
#
# COMPACT_ATOMS: atom_id res chain seq x y z
N MET A 1 -19.39 17.34 15.22
CA MET A 1 -18.54 16.79 16.29
C MET A 1 -17.82 15.60 15.71
N SER A 2 -16.62 15.83 15.18
CA SER A 2 -15.83 14.81 14.46
C SER A 2 -14.95 14.04 15.45
N PRO A 3 -14.71 12.74 15.26
CA PRO A 3 -13.80 12.00 16.11
C PRO A 3 -12.38 12.46 15.83
N THR A 4 -11.66 12.66 16.92
CA THR A 4 -10.30 13.16 17.02
C THR A 4 -9.31 12.29 16.23
N ASP A 5 -8.59 12.92 15.31
CA ASP A 5 -7.37 12.40 14.70
C ASP A 5 -6.33 12.25 15.83
N GLU A 6 -6.17 11.04 16.36
CA GLU A 6 -5.34 10.77 17.54
C GLU A 6 -3.85 10.82 17.14
N GLN A 7 -3.29 12.02 17.18
CA GLN A 7 -1.86 12.27 16.96
C GLN A 7 -1.06 11.84 18.21
N LEU A 8 -0.67 10.57 18.30
CA LEU A 8 0.23 10.10 19.35
C LEU A 8 1.70 10.29 18.94
N ARG A 9 2.36 11.31 19.50
CA ARG A 9 3.79 11.58 19.30
C ARG A 9 4.64 10.55 20.05
N THR A 10 5.08 9.50 19.37
CA THR A 10 6.15 8.65 19.89
C THR A 10 7.48 9.32 19.58
N ALA A 11 8.19 9.77 20.63
CA ALA A 11 9.50 10.40 20.50
C ALA A 11 10.49 9.42 19.84
N LEU A 12 10.86 9.73 18.60
CA LEU A 12 12.13 9.52 17.90
C LEU A 12 13.22 8.62 18.55
N ALA A 13 12.89 7.40 18.98
CA ALA A 13 13.87 6.40 19.42
C ALA A 13 14.02 5.25 18.42
N THR A 14 13.18 5.23 17.38
CA THR A 14 13.16 4.15 16.40
C THR A 14 13.57 4.67 15.03
N ASP A 15 14.59 4.04 14.47
CA ASP A 15 14.95 4.18 13.06
C ASP A 15 13.73 3.85 12.16
N PRO A 16 13.24 4.78 11.31
CA PRO A 16 12.04 4.58 10.50
C PRO A 16 12.07 3.30 9.65
N ILE A 17 13.24 2.96 9.09
CA ILE A 17 13.37 1.73 8.30
C ILE A 17 13.23 0.48 9.19
N ALA A 18 13.78 0.50 10.40
CA ALA A 18 13.63 -0.60 11.35
C ALA A 18 12.17 -0.77 11.80
N ALA A 19 11.46 0.33 12.04
CA ALA A 19 10.04 0.30 12.38
C ALA A 19 9.20 -0.34 11.26
N VAL A 20 9.42 0.09 10.02
CA VAL A 20 8.71 -0.43 8.84
C VAL A 20 9.07 -1.89 8.58
N ALA A 21 10.33 -2.28 8.75
CA ALA A 21 10.76 -3.66 8.63
C ALA A 21 10.07 -4.57 9.66
N ARG A 22 9.90 -4.11 10.91
CA ARG A 22 9.15 -4.87 11.92
C ARG A 22 7.67 -4.99 11.58
N LEU A 23 7.04 -3.94 11.06
CA LEU A 23 5.66 -4.02 10.58
C LEU A 23 5.53 -5.06 9.46
N ALA A 24 6.45 -5.08 8.51
CA ALA A 24 6.50 -6.03 7.41
C ALA A 24 6.73 -7.48 7.88
N ASP A 25 7.55 -7.70 8.91
CA ASP A 25 7.88 -9.03 9.46
C ASP A 25 6.87 -9.52 10.53
N SER A 26 5.96 -8.65 10.99
CA SER A 26 5.04 -8.94 12.11
C SER A 26 4.04 -10.06 11.86
N GLY A 27 3.77 -10.39 10.60
CA GLY A 27 2.68 -11.30 10.20
C GLY A 27 1.27 -10.77 10.49
N MET A 28 1.12 -9.50 10.87
CA MET A 28 -0.19 -8.89 11.16
C MET A 28 -1.01 -8.56 9.90
N PHE A 29 -0.36 -8.43 8.76
CA PHE A 29 -0.96 -7.95 7.52
C PHE A 29 -0.91 -9.05 6.45
N ALA A 30 -2.02 -9.25 5.75
CA ALA A 30 -2.11 -10.24 4.67
C ALA A 30 -1.33 -9.79 3.42
N GLU A 31 -1.31 -8.48 3.17
CA GLU A 31 -0.54 -7.83 2.11
C GLU A 31 -0.14 -6.43 2.57
N TYR A 32 0.95 -5.90 2.03
CA TYR A 32 1.38 -4.54 2.32
C TYR A 32 2.22 -3.95 1.19
N VAL A 33 2.31 -2.62 1.18
CA VAL A 33 3.26 -1.85 0.37
C VAL A 33 4.03 -0.92 1.29
N VAL A 34 5.36 -0.92 1.13
CA VAL A 34 6.25 0.05 1.76
C VAL A 34 6.68 1.06 0.70
N TYR A 35 6.60 2.35 1.03
CA TYR A 35 7.03 3.43 0.15
C TYR A 35 7.87 4.44 0.92
N GLU A 36 9.09 4.68 0.45
CA GLU A 36 9.96 5.75 0.96
C GLU A 36 9.88 6.96 0.03
N ARG A 37 9.72 8.14 0.61
CA ARG A 37 9.94 9.43 -0.05
C ARG A 37 10.79 10.32 0.84
N PRO A 38 11.37 11.42 0.34
CA PRO A 38 12.24 12.27 1.14
C PRO A 38 11.62 12.68 2.48
N GLY A 39 12.21 12.20 3.58
CA GLY A 39 11.80 12.52 4.95
C GLY A 39 10.59 11.74 5.48
N GLU A 40 10.02 10.80 4.74
CA GLU A 40 8.84 10.04 5.20
C GLU A 40 8.83 8.61 4.65
N TRP A 41 8.55 7.67 5.56
CA TRP A 41 8.25 6.29 5.25
C TRP A 41 6.76 6.04 5.39
N ILE A 42 6.19 5.31 4.42
CA ILE A 42 4.77 4.94 4.41
C ILE A 42 4.68 3.42 4.38
N PHE A 43 3.91 2.85 5.31
CA PHE A 43 3.52 1.46 5.32
C PHE A 43 2.01 1.38 5.12
N ALA A 44 1.59 0.83 3.98
CA ALA A 44 0.20 0.63 3.61
C ALA A 44 -0.14 -0.86 3.78
N GLY A 45 -0.84 -1.21 4.86
CA GLY A 45 -1.15 -2.58 5.26
C GLY A 45 -2.61 -2.96 5.07
N ASP A 46 -2.82 -4.18 4.57
CA ASP A 46 -4.09 -4.80 4.16
C ASP A 46 -4.87 -3.98 3.11
N ALA A 47 -5.48 -4.64 2.13
CA ALA A 47 -6.37 -3.97 1.20
C ALA A 47 -7.78 -3.80 1.80
N LEU A 48 -8.22 -2.55 2.02
CA LEU A 48 -9.65 -2.24 2.15
C LEU A 48 -10.32 -2.35 0.77
N GLY A 49 -9.60 -1.91 -0.26
CA GLY A 49 -9.94 -2.14 -1.66
C GLY A 49 -8.70 -2.30 -2.52
N SER A 50 -8.89 -2.81 -3.73
CA SER A 50 -7.81 -2.94 -4.70
C SER A 50 -8.30 -2.74 -6.14
N VAL A 51 -7.36 -2.34 -6.98
CA VAL A 51 -7.53 -2.20 -8.43
C VAL A 51 -6.40 -3.00 -9.07
N ALA A 52 -6.76 -4.11 -9.70
CA ALA A 52 -5.84 -4.92 -10.50
C ALA A 52 -6.26 -4.82 -11.98
N LEU A 53 -5.29 -4.51 -12.83
CA LEU A 53 -5.49 -4.37 -14.27
C LEU A 53 -4.57 -5.34 -15.00
N ASP A 54 -5.14 -6.15 -15.88
CA ASP A 54 -4.43 -6.92 -16.89
C ASP A 54 -4.91 -6.52 -18.29
N THR A 55 -4.30 -7.06 -19.35
CA THR A 55 -4.65 -6.71 -20.74
C THR A 55 -6.11 -6.98 -21.13
N ASP A 56 -6.80 -7.88 -20.43
CA ASP A 56 -8.18 -8.29 -20.72
C ASP A 56 -9.18 -7.69 -19.73
N ARG A 57 -8.78 -7.49 -18.47
CA ARG A 57 -9.68 -7.31 -17.33
C ARG A 57 -9.21 -6.22 -16.37
N LEU A 58 -10.20 -5.49 -15.87
CA LEU A 58 -10.14 -4.66 -14.69
C LEU A 58 -10.87 -5.38 -13.56
N CYS A 59 -10.14 -5.70 -12.51
CA CYS A 59 -10.67 -6.24 -11.27
C CYS A 59 -10.65 -5.13 -10.21
N ILE A 60 -11.82 -4.82 -9.65
CA ILE A 60 -11.94 -3.91 -8.51
C ILE A 60 -12.49 -4.70 -7.35
N THR A 61 -11.79 -4.68 -6.23
CA THR A 61 -12.22 -5.30 -4.98
C THR A 61 -12.50 -4.20 -3.95
N TRP A 62 -13.60 -4.33 -3.21
CA TRP A 62 -13.93 -3.47 -2.09
C TRP A 62 -14.52 -4.29 -0.95
N ARG A 63 -13.91 -4.22 0.24
CA ARG A 63 -14.34 -4.96 1.44
C ARG A 63 -14.59 -6.46 1.17
N GLY A 64 -13.74 -7.05 0.32
CA GLY A 64 -13.79 -8.47 -0.07
C GLY A 64 -14.70 -8.78 -1.26
N GLU A 65 -15.55 -7.85 -1.70
CA GLU A 65 -16.39 -8.04 -2.89
C GLU A 65 -15.63 -7.63 -4.14
N THR A 66 -15.56 -8.52 -5.13
CA THR A 66 -14.80 -8.29 -6.36
C THR A 66 -15.71 -8.21 -7.57
N ARG A 67 -15.58 -7.14 -8.36
CA ARG A 67 -16.16 -7.05 -9.70
C ARG A 67 -15.06 -7.12 -10.75
N THR A 68 -15.34 -7.82 -11.83
CA THR A 68 -14.45 -7.94 -12.98
C THR A 68 -15.15 -7.41 -14.22
N ASN A 69 -14.54 -6.45 -14.90
CA ASN A 69 -15.06 -5.89 -16.15
C ASN A 69 -13.98 -5.96 -17.24
N SER A 70 -14.41 -6.14 -18.49
CA SER A 70 -13.55 -5.78 -19.63
C SER A 70 -13.33 -4.28 -19.67
N TRP A 71 -12.22 -3.83 -20.22
CA TRP A 71 -11.91 -2.41 -20.34
C TRP A 71 -11.31 -2.08 -21.71
N THR A 72 -11.31 -0.80 -22.05
CA THR A 72 -10.69 -0.26 -23.28
C THR A 72 -10.09 1.10 -22.98
N GLY A 73 -9.27 1.62 -23.90
CA GLY A 73 -8.63 2.92 -23.75
C GLY A 73 -7.23 2.81 -23.15
N ARG A 74 -6.88 3.76 -22.27
CA ARG A 74 -5.54 3.87 -21.69
C ARG A 74 -5.54 3.34 -20.24
N PRO A 75 -4.55 2.50 -19.86
CA PRO A 75 -4.44 1.96 -18.50
C PRO A 75 -4.56 3.02 -17.40
N ALA A 76 -3.84 4.14 -17.53
CA ALA A 76 -3.84 5.21 -16.53
C ALA A 76 -5.22 5.86 -16.33
N GLU A 77 -6.00 6.03 -17.41
CA GLU A 77 -7.35 6.61 -17.33
C GLU A 77 -8.32 5.63 -16.66
N VAL A 78 -8.22 4.35 -16.99
CA VAL A 78 -9.05 3.28 -16.40
C VAL A 78 -8.74 3.08 -14.91
N ILE A 79 -7.46 3.06 -14.54
CA ILE A 79 -7.01 3.00 -13.15
C ILE A 79 -7.49 4.24 -12.38
N GLY A 80 -7.31 5.44 -12.95
CA GLY A 80 -7.76 6.68 -12.31
C GLY A 80 -9.27 6.70 -12.04
N ALA A 81 -10.07 6.25 -13.00
CA ALA A 81 -11.52 6.14 -12.82
C ALA A 81 -11.90 5.10 -11.75
N ALA A 82 -11.22 3.96 -11.71
CA ALA A 82 -11.43 2.93 -10.70
C ALA A 82 -11.09 3.41 -9.27
N LEU A 83 -9.97 4.12 -9.11
CA LEU A 83 -9.58 4.71 -7.82
C LEU A 83 -10.55 5.81 -7.37
N GLU A 84 -11.02 6.64 -8.31
CA GLU A 84 -12.03 7.65 -8.02
C GLU A 84 -13.32 7.00 -7.53
N GLU A 85 -13.77 5.93 -8.19
CA GLU A 85 -14.94 5.17 -7.74
C GLU A 85 -14.78 4.66 -6.31
N LEU A 86 -13.64 4.02 -6.00
CA LEU A 86 -13.37 3.54 -4.64
C LEU A 86 -13.41 4.68 -3.61
N ARG A 87 -12.87 5.85 -3.95
CA ARG A 87 -12.91 7.03 -3.08
C ARG A 87 -14.34 7.50 -2.78
N THR A 88 -15.27 7.36 -3.72
CA THR A 88 -16.67 7.75 -3.50
C THR A 88 -17.44 6.80 -2.58
N LEU A 89 -16.94 5.57 -2.36
CA LEU A 89 -17.59 4.59 -1.50
C LEU A 89 -17.46 4.93 -0.01
N GLU A 90 -16.43 5.68 0.37
CA GLU A 90 -16.24 6.18 1.75
C GLU A 90 -15.77 7.64 1.80
N PRO A 91 -16.70 8.60 1.62
CA PRO A 91 -16.36 10.02 1.59
C PRO A 91 -15.88 10.56 2.95
N ASP A 92 -16.26 9.91 4.05
CA ASP A 92 -15.95 10.35 5.43
C ASP A 92 -14.58 9.89 5.94
N ALA A 93 -13.90 9.00 5.21
CA ALA A 93 -12.60 8.46 5.65
C ALA A 93 -11.44 9.47 5.55
N GLY A 94 -11.65 10.61 4.90
CA GLY A 94 -10.76 11.77 4.97
C GLY A 94 -9.45 11.65 4.18
N TYR A 95 -8.91 10.45 3.97
CA TYR A 95 -7.74 10.24 3.13
C TYR A 95 -7.54 8.75 2.79
N TYR A 96 -7.50 8.41 1.50
CA TYR A 96 -7.04 7.12 1.02
C TYR A 96 -5.87 7.34 0.06
N GLY A 97 -4.65 7.07 0.52
CA GLY A 97 -3.56 6.82 -0.43
C GLY A 97 -3.88 5.55 -1.23
N ALA A 98 -3.38 5.46 -2.46
CA ALA A 98 -3.37 4.22 -3.22
C ALA A 98 -1.92 3.84 -3.49
N TYR A 99 -1.57 2.59 -3.20
CA TYR A 99 -0.19 2.12 -3.19
C TYR A 99 -0.07 0.82 -3.97
N GLY A 100 1.05 0.62 -4.65
CA GLY A 100 1.31 -0.60 -5.40
C GLY A 100 2.25 -0.33 -6.56
N TRP A 101 2.02 -1.02 -7.67
CA TRP A 101 2.95 -1.00 -8.81
C TRP A 101 2.23 -0.92 -10.15
N LEU A 102 2.98 -0.44 -11.13
CA LEU A 102 2.66 -0.50 -12.55
C LEU A 102 3.70 -1.39 -13.23
N ALA A 103 3.26 -2.33 -14.06
CA ALA A 103 4.14 -3.18 -14.85
C ALA A 103 4.80 -2.38 -15.98
N PHE A 104 5.95 -2.86 -16.45
CA PHE A 104 6.60 -2.32 -17.64
C PHE A 104 5.68 -2.33 -18.86
N GLU A 105 4.86 -3.38 -18.99
CA GLU A 105 3.93 -3.61 -20.09
C GLU A 105 2.86 -2.51 -20.21
N SER A 106 2.57 -1.77 -19.14
CA SER A 106 1.69 -0.59 -19.20
C SER A 106 2.17 0.45 -20.23
N CYS A 107 3.48 0.58 -20.46
CA CYS A 107 4.04 1.50 -21.44
C CYS A 107 3.66 1.16 -22.88
N ALA A 108 3.33 -0.11 -23.18
CA ALA A 108 2.96 -0.54 -24.54
C ALA A 108 1.73 0.22 -25.09
N TYR A 109 0.82 0.66 -24.23
CA TYR A 109 -0.36 1.43 -24.62
C TYR A 109 -0.01 2.86 -25.07
N GLY A 110 0.96 3.50 -24.42
CA GLY A 110 1.46 4.82 -24.83
C GLY A 110 2.31 4.77 -26.10
N LEU A 111 2.95 3.62 -26.35
CA LEU A 111 3.84 3.40 -27.49
C LEU A 111 3.14 2.77 -28.71
N GLY A 112 1.86 2.41 -28.60
CA GLY A 112 1.11 1.75 -29.67
C GLY A 112 1.50 0.29 -29.92
N LEU A 113 2.11 -0.37 -28.93
CA LEU A 113 2.62 -1.76 -29.01
C LEU A 113 1.73 -2.78 -28.30
N ARG A 114 0.46 -2.44 -28.00
CA ARG A 114 -0.44 -3.32 -27.24
C ARG A 114 -0.67 -4.69 -27.88
N GLU A 115 -0.56 -4.79 -29.21
CA GLU A 115 -0.75 -6.04 -29.96
C GLU A 115 0.40 -7.04 -29.74
N GLN A 116 1.48 -6.60 -29.08
CA GLN A 116 2.60 -7.45 -28.68
C GLN A 116 2.42 -8.06 -27.29
N LEU A 117 1.37 -7.70 -26.57
CA LEU A 117 1.10 -8.23 -25.24
C LEU A 117 0.21 -9.47 -25.34
N ASP A 118 0.52 -10.48 -24.54
CA ASP A 118 -0.32 -11.65 -24.37
C ASP A 118 -1.60 -11.31 -23.58
N GLY A 119 -2.61 -12.17 -23.71
CA GLY A 119 -3.82 -12.08 -22.89
C GLY A 119 -3.52 -12.27 -21.40
N ARG A 120 -4.24 -11.53 -20.55
CA ARG A 120 -4.05 -11.48 -19.08
C ARG A 120 -2.65 -11.06 -18.62
N THR A 121 -1.92 -10.30 -19.43
CA THR A 121 -0.63 -9.71 -19.03
C THR A 121 -0.89 -8.63 -17.96
N PRO A 122 -0.31 -8.72 -16.75
CA PRO A 122 -0.53 -7.73 -15.71
C PRO A 122 0.00 -6.35 -16.11
N LEU A 123 -0.78 -5.31 -15.80
CA LEU A 123 -0.45 -3.92 -16.11
C LEU A 123 -0.29 -3.08 -14.84
N ALA A 124 -1.11 -3.36 -13.82
CA ALA A 124 -1.07 -2.65 -12.55
C ALA A 124 -1.69 -3.47 -11.43
N HIS A 125 -1.22 -3.24 -10.21
CA HIS A 125 -1.95 -3.61 -8.99
C HIS A 125 -1.76 -2.52 -7.94
N LEU A 126 -2.87 -1.93 -7.51
CA LEU A 126 -2.91 -0.91 -6.47
C LEU A 126 -3.88 -1.33 -5.37
N ILE A 127 -3.53 -1.01 -4.14
CA ILE A 127 -4.37 -1.18 -2.95
C ILE A 127 -4.73 0.18 -2.37
N VAL A 128 -5.97 0.30 -1.90
CA VAL A 128 -6.39 1.29 -0.92
C VAL A 128 -6.25 0.62 0.44
N PRO A 129 -5.31 1.06 1.29
CA PRO A 129 -5.00 0.34 2.51
C PRO A 129 -6.11 0.50 3.53
N ARG A 130 -6.32 -0.55 4.33
CA ARG A 130 -7.15 -0.50 5.54
C ARG A 130 -6.41 0.19 6.69
N ILE A 131 -5.09 0.05 6.72
CA ILE A 131 -4.21 0.62 7.73
C ILE A 131 -3.06 1.34 7.02
N GLU A 132 -2.84 2.61 7.36
CA GLU A 132 -1.72 3.40 6.83
C GLU A 132 -0.89 3.96 7.98
N VAL A 133 0.40 3.63 8.00
CA VAL A 133 1.38 4.16 8.94
C VAL A 133 2.33 5.09 8.20
N ARG A 134 2.50 6.31 8.70
CA ARG A 134 3.49 7.27 8.21
C ARG A 134 4.50 7.57 9.29
N ILE A 135 5.78 7.48 8.97
CA ILE A 135 6.86 7.71 9.93
C ILE A 135 7.79 8.78 9.35
N ASP A 136 7.95 9.86 10.09
CA ASP A 136 8.88 10.95 9.77
C ASP A 136 9.63 11.43 11.03
N GLU A 137 10.36 12.54 10.90
CA GLU A 137 11.09 13.16 12.01
C GLU A 137 10.21 13.65 13.18
N SER A 138 8.88 13.75 12.98
CA SER A 138 7.94 14.12 14.03
C SER A 138 7.36 12.91 14.78
N GLY A 139 7.59 11.70 14.27
CA GLY A 139 7.11 10.44 14.84
C GLY A 139 6.24 9.65 13.86
N ALA A 140 5.42 8.75 14.40
CA ALA A 140 4.50 7.93 13.63
C ALA A 140 3.06 8.48 13.67
N ARG A 141 2.39 8.50 12.51
CA ARG A 141 0.95 8.75 12.36
C ARG A 141 0.30 7.50 11.82
N LEU A 142 -0.84 7.12 12.39
CA LEU A 142 -1.56 5.91 12.04
C LEU A 142 -3.00 6.26 11.66
N HIS A 143 -3.45 5.72 10.53
CA HIS A 143 -4.82 5.84 10.07
C HIS A 143 -5.42 4.44 9.85
N GLY A 144 -6.72 4.31 10.15
CA GLY A 144 -7.46 3.06 10.01
C GLY A 144 -7.18 2.03 11.12
N GLY A 145 -7.72 0.83 10.93
CA GLY A 145 -7.68 -0.24 11.93
C GLY A 145 -8.60 -0.03 13.14
N THR A 146 -8.75 -1.08 13.93
CA THR A 146 -9.43 -1.07 15.23
C THR A 146 -8.49 -0.55 16.32
N PRO A 147 -9.00 -0.04 17.46
CA PRO A 147 -8.14 0.43 18.55
C PRO A 147 -7.10 -0.60 19.03
N SER A 148 -7.47 -1.89 19.06
CA SER A 148 -6.55 -2.97 19.42
C SER A 148 -5.43 -3.20 18.41
N GLU A 149 -5.73 -3.05 17.11
CA GLU A 149 -4.71 -3.12 16.07
C GLU A 149 -3.78 -1.91 16.13
N GLN A 150 -4.35 -0.73 16.39
CA GLN A 150 -3.58 0.49 16.53
C GLN A 150 -2.59 0.41 17.70
N ASP A 151 -3.04 -0.06 18.86
CA ASP A 151 -2.17 -0.30 20.02
C ASP A 151 -1.04 -1.28 19.71
N ALA A 152 -1.34 -2.38 18.99
CA ALA A 152 -0.34 -3.37 18.61
C ALA A 152 0.71 -2.80 17.64
N ILE A 153 0.27 -2.03 16.64
CA ILE A 153 1.14 -1.35 15.67
C ILE A 153 2.05 -0.34 16.38
N LEU A 154 1.50 0.48 17.27
CA LEU A 154 2.27 1.47 18.01
C LEU A 154 3.34 0.81 18.90
N ARG A 155 3.03 -0.34 19.51
CA ARG A 155 4.02 -1.12 20.28
C ARG A 155 5.16 -1.61 19.39
N LEU A 156 4.86 -2.19 18.22
CA LEU A 156 5.87 -2.66 17.27
C LEU A 156 6.78 -1.52 16.78
N ILE A 157 6.20 -0.34 16.52
CA ILE A 157 6.96 0.84 16.09
C ILE A 157 7.85 1.35 17.23
N ALA A 158 7.36 1.31 18.48
CA ALA A 158 8.10 1.78 19.65
C ALA A 158 9.17 0.80 20.16
N GLU A 159 9.23 -0.44 19.64
CA GLU A 159 10.25 -1.40 20.03
C GLU A 159 11.66 -0.85 19.74
N PRO A 160 12.57 -0.85 20.73
CA PRO A 160 13.95 -0.45 20.51
C PRO A 160 14.60 -1.40 19.52
N GLN A 161 15.46 -0.84 18.65
CA GLN A 161 16.26 -1.66 17.75
C GLN A 161 17.21 -2.53 18.58
N ASP A 162 16.94 -3.82 18.66
CA ASP A 162 17.94 -4.76 19.17
C ASP A 162 19.07 -4.79 18.15
N ALA A 163 20.30 -4.55 18.59
CA ALA A 163 21.46 -4.33 17.72
C ALA A 163 21.99 -5.61 17.09
N ASP A 164 21.13 -6.60 16.85
CA ASP A 164 21.51 -7.82 16.14
C ASP A 164 21.30 -7.59 14.64
N VAL A 165 22.28 -6.88 14.07
CA VAL A 165 22.45 -6.79 12.62
C VAL A 165 22.52 -8.22 12.09
N ARG A 166 21.45 -8.66 11.41
CA ARG A 166 21.49 -9.91 10.64
C ARG A 166 22.75 -9.85 9.78
N THR A 167 23.71 -10.73 10.07
CA THR A 167 24.94 -10.81 9.30
C THR A 167 24.56 -11.20 7.88
N GLU A 168 24.93 -10.39 6.89
CA GLU A 168 24.69 -10.67 5.47
C GLU A 168 25.21 -12.08 5.15
N ALA A 169 24.29 -13.01 4.87
CA ALA A 169 24.65 -14.30 4.32
C ALA A 169 24.79 -14.12 2.81
N PRO A 170 25.93 -14.52 2.20
CA PRO A 170 26.07 -14.47 0.76
C PRO A 170 24.94 -15.27 0.11
N LEU A 171 24.26 -14.64 -0.86
CA LEU A 171 23.33 -15.33 -1.75
C LEU A 171 24.16 -16.23 -2.66
N ASP A 172 24.16 -17.53 -2.39
CA ASP A 172 24.70 -18.52 -3.32
C ASP A 172 23.86 -18.49 -4.60
N ILE A 173 24.42 -17.93 -5.66
CA ILE A 173 23.85 -18.00 -7.01
C ILE A 173 24.45 -19.25 -7.67
N TYR A 174 23.64 -20.30 -7.79
CA TYR A 174 23.96 -21.56 -8.48
C TYR A 174 23.66 -21.48 -9.97
#